data_AF-A0A2N2Z115-F1
#
_entry.id   AF-A0A2N2Z115-F1
#
_cell.length_a   1.000
_cell.length_b   1.000
_cell.length_c   1.000
_cell.angle_alpha   90.00
_cell.angle_beta   90.00
_cell.angle_gamma   90.00
#
_symmetry.space_group_name_H-M   'P 1'
#
loop_
_entity.id
_entity.type
_entity.pdbx_description
1 polymer ?
#
loop_
_entity_poly.entity_id
_entity_poly.type
_entity_poly.pdbx_seq_one_letter_code
_entity_poly.pdbx_strand_id
1 'polypeptide(L)'
;MSSRLKDDSLHSEYIDKLIEQGVKGGQNPDGSQKDGILQYEKGRPIAVWDHSIQCYIHLNTFMDTVDNNLGALPTSHKPWKAIVGNKQKEDLLTTYFSELKTMKTLGAQLAKEYHFNSNNIGLGLVSNGISDSPENVNTVMLTGFFHAYGPINNYLD
;
A
#
# COMPACT_ATOMS: atom_id res chain seq x y z
N MET A 1 10.77 -14.80 -21.61
CA MET A 1 9.66 -15.13 -20.70
C MET A 1 8.37 -14.83 -21.44
N SER A 2 7.41 -15.76 -21.46
CA SER A 2 6.07 -15.49 -22.00
C SER A 2 5.36 -14.49 -21.09
N SER A 3 4.80 -13.41 -21.65
CA SER A 3 4.01 -12.45 -20.90
C SER A 3 2.87 -13.19 -20.19
N ARG A 4 2.93 -13.26 -18.85
CA ARG A 4 1.84 -13.82 -18.01
C ARG A 4 0.66 -12.85 -17.90
N LEU A 5 0.82 -11.65 -18.44
CA LEU A 5 -0.20 -10.63 -18.54
C LEU A 5 -0.79 -10.76 -19.95
N LYS A 6 -2.07 -11.13 -20.05
CA LYS A 6 -2.76 -11.21 -21.35
C LYS A 6 -2.91 -9.84 -22.01
N ASP A 7 -2.74 -8.79 -21.22
CA ASP A 7 -2.85 -7.40 -21.57
C ASP A 7 -1.57 -6.75 -21.05
N ASP A 8 -0.75 -6.14 -21.92
CA ASP A 8 0.49 -5.45 -21.56
C ASP A 8 0.22 -4.14 -20.77
N SER A 9 -0.84 -4.13 -19.96
CA SER A 9 -1.49 -2.93 -19.41
C SER A 9 -1.07 -2.57 -17.99
N LEU A 10 -0.20 -3.35 -17.34
CA LEU A 10 0.49 -2.92 -16.12
C LEU A 10 1.61 -1.94 -16.47
N HIS A 11 1.20 -0.73 -16.82
CA HIS A 11 2.06 0.37 -17.24
C HIS A 11 1.75 1.63 -16.43
N SER A 12 2.79 2.40 -16.13
CA SER A 12 2.67 3.68 -15.45
C SER A 12 3.61 4.69 -16.09
N GLU A 13 3.04 5.66 -16.79
CA GLU A 13 3.78 6.77 -17.40
C GLU A 13 4.63 7.53 -16.37
N TYR A 14 4.15 7.62 -15.13
CA TYR A 14 4.90 8.23 -14.02
C TYR A 14 6.19 7.46 -13.72
N ILE A 15 6.12 6.12 -13.61
CA ILE A 15 7.29 5.29 -13.36
C ILE A 15 8.28 5.37 -14.53
N ASP A 16 7.79 5.40 -15.76
CA ASP A 16 8.64 5.52 -16.95
C ASP A 16 9.41 6.85 -16.97
N LYS A 17 8.74 7.97 -16.67
CA LYS A 17 9.40 9.28 -16.52
C LYS A 17 10.50 9.25 -15.46
N LEU A 18 10.28 8.60 -14.33
CA LEU A 18 11.31 8.45 -13.29
C LEU A 18 12.51 7.64 -13.81
N ILE A 19 12.25 6.54 -14.50
CA ILE A 19 13.30 5.68 -15.07
C ILE A 19 14.12 6.42 -16.12
N GLU A 20 13.48 7.19 -17.00
CA GLU A 20 14.11 8.04 -18.03
C GLU A 20 15.00 9.12 -17.41
N GLN A 21 14.57 9.69 -16.27
CA GLN A 21 15.34 10.67 -15.50
C GLN A 21 16.47 10.04 -14.66
N GLY A 22 16.63 8.71 -14.73
CA GLY A 22 17.63 7.99 -13.93
C GLY A 22 17.25 7.81 -12.46
N VAL A 23 16.03 8.21 -12.06
CA VAL A 23 15.52 8.08 -10.69
C VAL A 23 15.00 6.66 -10.48
N LYS A 24 15.80 5.85 -9.79
CA LYS A 24 15.54 4.42 -9.60
C LYS A 24 15.85 4.01 -8.16
N GLY A 25 15.08 3.06 -7.65
CA GLY A 25 15.37 2.42 -6.37
C GLY A 25 15.11 3.31 -5.14
N GLY A 26 16.06 3.25 -4.20
CA GLY A 26 15.91 3.70 -2.82
C GLY A 26 16.73 2.84 -1.83
N GLN A 27 17.39 1.80 -2.34
CA GLN A 27 18.26 0.89 -1.59
C GLN A 27 19.47 0.49 -2.43
N ASN A 28 20.60 0.27 -1.77
CA ASN A 28 21.80 -0.36 -2.29
C ASN A 28 21.66 -1.89 -2.26
N PRO A 29 22.53 -2.64 -2.98
CA PRO A 29 22.50 -4.10 -2.95
C PRO A 29 22.73 -4.73 -1.56
N ASP A 30 23.41 -4.01 -0.66
CA ASP A 30 23.63 -4.41 0.73
C ASP A 30 22.44 -4.10 1.66
N GLY A 31 21.34 -3.57 1.11
CA GLY A 31 20.14 -3.19 1.86
C GLY A 31 20.22 -1.83 2.55
N SER A 32 21.38 -1.14 2.49
CA SER A 32 21.47 0.24 2.97
C SER A 32 20.63 1.17 2.09
N GLN A 33 20.14 2.27 2.67
CA GLN A 33 19.30 3.22 1.95
C GLN A 33 20.18 4.15 1.09
N LYS A 34 19.64 4.54 -0.07
CA LYS A 34 20.16 5.62 -0.90
C LYS A 34 19.01 6.44 -1.45
N ASP A 35 19.30 7.61 -1.98
CA ASP A 35 18.30 8.42 -2.64
C ASP A 35 17.79 7.72 -3.91
N GLY A 36 16.48 7.83 -4.11
CA GLY A 36 15.73 7.27 -5.24
C GLY A 36 14.49 8.11 -5.46
N ILE A 37 13.31 7.49 -5.50
CA ILE A 37 12.03 8.25 -5.52
C ILE A 37 11.90 9.10 -4.25
N LEU A 38 12.36 8.55 -3.13
CA LEU A 38 12.46 9.23 -1.85
C LEU A 38 13.92 9.55 -1.55
N GLN A 39 14.14 10.68 -0.89
CA GLN A 39 15.41 11.03 -0.27
C GLN A 39 15.35 10.73 1.23
N TYR A 40 16.45 10.23 1.80
CA TYR A 40 16.47 9.72 3.17
C TYR A 40 17.47 10.45 4.07
N GLU A 41 17.09 10.64 5.34
CA GLU A 41 17.98 11.03 6.43
C GLU A 41 17.78 10.08 7.62
N LYS A 42 18.87 9.48 8.12
CA LYS A 42 18.87 8.56 9.28
C LYS A 42 17.77 7.49 9.22
N GLY A 43 17.58 6.87 8.06
CA GLY A 43 16.61 5.80 7.90
C GLY A 43 15.19 6.25 7.51
N ARG A 44 14.93 7.56 7.42
CA ARG A 44 13.59 8.14 7.25
C ARG A 44 13.51 8.99 5.98
N PRO A 45 12.40 8.93 5.23
CA PRO A 45 12.21 9.78 4.07
C PRO A 45 12.01 11.25 4.50
N ILE A 46 12.70 12.18 3.82
CA ILE A 46 12.65 13.62 4.09
C ILE A 46 12.17 14.46 2.88
N ALA A 47 12.26 13.91 1.68
CA ALA A 47 11.81 14.54 0.45
C ALA A 47 11.41 13.49 -0.60
N VAL A 48 10.64 13.91 -1.60
CA VAL A 48 10.21 13.09 -2.75
C VAL A 48 10.65 13.76 -4.04
N TRP A 49 11.06 12.96 -5.02
CA TRP A 49 11.42 13.46 -6.35
C TRP A 49 10.18 13.90 -7.13
N ASP A 50 10.18 15.13 -7.61
CA ASP A 50 9.18 15.65 -8.54
C ASP A 50 9.73 15.59 -9.97
N HIS A 51 9.11 14.75 -10.82
CA HIS A 51 9.57 14.56 -12.19
C HIS A 51 9.33 15.78 -13.10
N SER A 52 8.48 16.73 -12.71
CA SER A 52 8.13 17.90 -13.51
C SER A 52 9.21 18.97 -13.42
N ILE A 53 9.77 19.16 -12.23
CA ILE A 53 10.83 20.15 -11.94
C ILE A 53 12.20 19.50 -11.71
N GLN A 54 12.26 18.17 -11.69
CA GLN A 54 13.47 17.37 -11.53
C GLN A 54 14.28 17.75 -10.28
N CYS A 55 13.57 17.86 -9.15
CA CYS A 55 14.20 18.11 -7.86
C CYS A 55 13.44 17.44 -6.72
N TYR A 56 14.10 17.35 -5.56
CA TYR A 56 13.49 16.85 -4.34
C TYR A 56 12.66 17.94 -3.66
N ILE A 57 11.39 17.64 -3.40
CA ILE A 57 10.50 18.48 -2.60
C ILE A 57 10.42 17.91 -1.18
N HIS A 58 10.79 18.71 -0.19
CA HIS A 58 10.76 18.29 1.21
C HIS A 58 9.33 17.99 1.67
N LEU A 59 9.13 16.85 2.33
CA LEU A 59 7.80 16.37 2.73
C LEU A 59 7.10 17.37 3.68
N ASN A 60 7.87 18.01 4.57
CA ASN A 60 7.35 18.99 5.52
C ASN A 60 6.71 20.23 4.86
N THR A 61 6.94 20.47 3.57
CA THR A 61 6.35 21.60 2.85
C THR A 61 4.90 21.37 2.45
N PHE A 62 4.44 20.11 2.41
CA PHE A 62 3.08 19.78 1.94
C PHE A 62 2.37 18.71 2.79
N MET A 63 3.06 18.03 3.72
CA MET A 63 2.49 17.01 4.59
C MET A 63 1.20 17.45 5.28
N ASP A 64 1.20 18.61 5.94
CA ASP A 64 0.01 19.11 6.65
C ASP A 64 -1.17 19.34 5.70
N THR A 65 -0.91 19.82 4.47
CA THR A 65 -1.94 19.98 3.45
C THR A 65 -2.53 18.63 3.04
N VAL A 66 -1.68 17.62 2.85
CA VAL A 66 -2.11 16.26 2.51
C VAL A 66 -2.88 15.62 3.66
N ASP A 67 -2.39 15.72 4.90
CA ASP A 67 -3.06 15.15 6.07
C ASP A 67 -4.44 15.79 6.30
N ASN A 68 -4.56 17.10 6.12
CA ASN A 68 -5.85 17.79 6.18
C ASN A 68 -6.80 17.32 5.08
N ASN A 69 -6.30 17.10 3.86
CA ASN A 69 -7.11 16.61 2.75
C ASN A 69 -7.56 15.15 2.95
N LEU A 70 -6.67 14.28 3.44
CA LEU A 70 -6.98 12.88 3.74
C LEU A 70 -7.98 12.77 4.89
N GLY A 71 -7.92 13.69 5.85
CA GLY A 71 -8.77 13.74 7.03
C GLY A 71 -8.30 12.80 8.14
N ALA A 72 -9.05 12.80 9.25
CA ALA A 72 -8.71 12.00 10.42
C ALA A 72 -8.70 10.49 10.10
N LEU A 73 -7.85 9.75 10.82
CA LEU A 73 -7.86 8.28 10.85
C LEU A 73 -9.01 7.77 11.74
N PRO A 74 -9.41 6.49 11.61
CA PRO A 74 -10.25 5.82 12.61
C PRO A 74 -9.68 5.97 14.04
N THR A 75 -10.53 6.09 15.04
CA THR A 75 -10.12 6.29 16.45
C THR A 75 -9.32 5.09 16.96
N SER A 76 -9.70 3.89 16.51
CA SER A 76 -9.04 2.64 16.85
C SER A 76 -7.75 2.38 16.06
N HIS A 77 -7.30 3.32 15.22
CA HIS A 77 -6.11 3.14 14.38
C HIS A 77 -4.89 2.68 15.19
N LYS A 78 -4.21 1.67 14.65
CA LYS A 78 -2.91 1.19 15.11
C LYS A 78 -1.98 1.02 13.91
N PRO A 79 -0.67 1.25 14.08
CA PRO A 79 0.29 0.93 13.03
C PRO A 79 0.27 -0.59 12.75
N TRP A 80 0.49 -0.98 11.49
CA TRP A 80 0.41 -2.37 11.05
C TRP A 80 1.28 -3.32 11.88
N LYS A 81 2.47 -2.87 12.33
CA LYS A 81 3.38 -3.65 13.20
C LYS A 81 2.77 -4.02 14.56
N ALA A 82 1.80 -3.25 15.05
CA ALA A 82 1.08 -3.55 16.29
C ALA A 82 -0.10 -4.53 16.08
N ILE A 83 -0.48 -4.78 14.82
CA ILE A 83 -1.54 -5.71 14.43
C ILE A 83 -0.95 -7.08 14.05
N VAL A 84 0.12 -7.08 13.25
CA VAL A 84 0.78 -8.33 12.82
C VAL A 84 1.30 -9.08 14.04
N GLY A 85 0.87 -10.33 14.20
CA GLY A 85 1.23 -11.18 15.34
C GLY A 85 0.44 -10.92 16.62
N ASN A 86 -0.50 -9.96 16.63
CA ASN A 86 -1.35 -9.70 17.78
C ASN A 86 -2.42 -10.80 17.94
N LYS A 87 -2.54 -11.37 19.15
CA LYS A 87 -3.52 -12.42 19.46
C LYS A 87 -4.97 -11.93 19.38
N GLN A 88 -5.19 -10.63 19.58
CA GLN A 88 -6.50 -9.95 19.51
C GLN A 88 -6.69 -9.21 18.19
N LYS A 89 -5.93 -9.56 17.14
CA LYS A 89 -5.99 -8.85 15.85
C LYS A 89 -7.40 -8.77 15.27
N GLU A 90 -8.21 -9.80 15.45
CA GLU A 90 -9.54 -9.88 14.87
C GLU A 90 -10.47 -8.80 15.43
N ASP A 91 -10.47 -8.63 16.75
CA ASP A 91 -11.28 -7.61 17.43
C ASP A 91 -10.83 -6.19 17.05
N LEU A 92 -9.50 -5.99 16.96
CA LEU A 92 -8.91 -4.71 16.55
C LEU A 92 -9.28 -4.34 15.12
N LEU A 93 -9.19 -5.30 14.19
CA LEU A 93 -9.53 -5.10 12.77
C LEU A 93 -11.02 -4.87 12.60
N THR A 94 -11.87 -5.65 13.27
CA THR A 94 -13.33 -5.49 13.24
C THR A 94 -13.72 -4.08 13.70
N THR A 95 -13.16 -3.62 14.82
CA THR A 95 -13.41 -2.26 15.32
C THR A 95 -12.95 -1.21 14.31
N TYR A 96 -11.72 -1.33 13.80
CA TYR A 96 -11.17 -0.40 12.82
C TYR A 96 -12.02 -0.26 11.56
N PHE A 97 -12.43 -1.39 10.97
CA PHE A 97 -13.23 -1.37 9.75
C PHE A 97 -14.68 -0.94 10.00
N SER A 98 -15.24 -1.20 11.19
CA SER A 98 -16.56 -0.67 11.57
C SER A 98 -16.56 0.87 11.59
N GLU A 99 -15.50 1.49 12.11
CA GLU A 99 -15.30 2.94 12.08
C GLU A 99 -15.11 3.42 10.63
N LEU A 100 -14.21 2.78 9.88
CA LEU A 100 -13.89 3.13 8.49
C LEU A 100 -15.11 3.11 7.56
N LYS A 101 -16.05 2.17 7.76
CA LYS A 101 -17.33 2.12 7.01
C LYS A 101 -18.08 3.43 7.10
N THR A 102 -18.17 4.01 8.29
CA THR A 102 -18.95 5.22 8.56
C THR A 102 -18.26 6.52 8.11
N MET A 103 -16.94 6.49 7.96
CA MET A 103 -16.14 7.66 7.61
C MET A 103 -16.31 8.07 6.15
N LYS A 104 -16.39 9.39 5.93
CA LYS A 104 -16.55 10.03 4.61
C LYS A 104 -15.33 10.89 4.21
N THR A 105 -14.24 10.80 4.95
CA THR A 105 -12.99 11.48 4.60
C THR A 105 -12.40 10.89 3.33
N LEU A 106 -11.59 11.66 2.60
CA LEU A 106 -10.93 11.19 1.38
C LEU A 106 -10.07 9.95 1.68
N GLY A 107 -9.30 9.98 2.77
CA GLY A 107 -8.46 8.85 3.18
C GLY A 107 -9.27 7.58 3.46
N ALA A 108 -10.45 7.71 4.08
CA ALA A 108 -11.34 6.56 4.30
C ALA A 108 -11.92 6.01 2.99
N GLN A 109 -12.27 6.87 2.03
CA GLN A 109 -12.75 6.44 0.72
C GLN A 109 -11.67 5.70 -0.06
N LEU A 110 -10.47 6.25 -0.13
CA LEU A 110 -9.31 5.61 -0.77
C LEU A 110 -8.98 4.26 -0.12
N ALA A 111 -9.01 4.18 1.21
CA ALA A 111 -8.76 2.92 1.93
C ALA A 111 -9.82 1.85 1.60
N LYS A 112 -11.10 2.24 1.50
CA LYS A 112 -12.19 1.32 1.11
C LYS A 112 -12.03 0.85 -0.33
N GLU A 113 -11.74 1.76 -1.26
CA GLU A 113 -11.51 1.43 -2.67
C GLU A 113 -10.32 0.48 -2.84
N TYR A 114 -9.20 0.78 -2.20
CA TYR A 114 -8.03 -0.10 -2.20
C TYR A 114 -8.37 -1.49 -1.66
N HIS A 115 -9.12 -1.57 -0.58
CA HIS A 115 -9.54 -2.84 0.01
C HIS A 115 -10.39 -3.66 -0.95
N PHE A 116 -11.44 -3.07 -1.54
CA PHE A 116 -12.31 -3.79 -2.49
C PHE A 116 -11.54 -4.26 -3.71
N ASN A 117 -10.63 -3.44 -4.25
CA ASN A 117 -9.78 -3.83 -5.36
C ASN A 117 -8.83 -4.97 -4.97
N SER A 118 -8.22 -4.90 -3.79
CA SER A 118 -7.35 -5.95 -3.26
C SER A 118 -8.09 -7.28 -3.08
N ASN A 119 -9.31 -7.24 -2.53
CA ASN A 119 -10.18 -8.41 -2.39
C ASN A 119 -10.54 -9.00 -3.77
N ASN A 120 -10.99 -8.16 -4.71
CA ASN A 120 -11.33 -8.58 -6.07
C ASN A 120 -10.15 -9.22 -6.80
N ILE A 121 -8.94 -8.67 -6.66
CA ILE A 121 -7.71 -9.26 -7.23
C ILE A 121 -7.45 -10.62 -6.57
N GLY A 122 -7.56 -10.72 -5.25
CA GLY A 122 -7.39 -11.97 -4.52
C GLY A 122 -8.37 -13.06 -4.97
N LEU A 123 -9.66 -12.74 -5.07
CA LEU A 123 -10.69 -13.62 -5.62
C LEU A 123 -10.43 -13.97 -7.08
N GLY A 124 -9.92 -13.01 -7.86
CA GLY A 124 -9.48 -13.21 -9.23
C GLY A 124 -8.36 -14.23 -9.37
N LEU A 125 -7.43 -14.32 -8.41
CA LEU A 125 -6.39 -15.37 -8.42
C LEU A 125 -7.01 -16.77 -8.28
N VAL A 126 -8.08 -16.90 -7.49
CA VAL A 126 -8.78 -18.17 -7.31
C VAL A 126 -9.59 -18.52 -8.56
N SER A 127 -10.42 -17.60 -9.05
CA SER A 127 -11.28 -17.86 -10.21
C SER A 127 -10.50 -18.09 -11.51
N ASN A 128 -9.29 -17.54 -11.63
CA ASN A 128 -8.40 -17.79 -12.77
C ASN A 128 -7.50 -19.04 -12.61
N GLY A 129 -7.67 -19.83 -11.54
CA GLY A 129 -6.93 -21.06 -11.30
C GLY A 129 -5.44 -20.86 -10.94
N ILE A 130 -5.08 -19.67 -10.46
CA ILE A 130 -3.72 -19.39 -9.94
C ILE A 130 -3.56 -19.91 -8.51
N SER A 131 -4.65 -19.94 -7.74
CA SER A 131 -4.73 -20.52 -6.40
C SER A 131 -5.97 -21.39 -6.28
N ASP A 132 -5.88 -22.51 -5.55
CA ASP A 132 -7.01 -23.43 -5.38
C ASP A 132 -8.10 -22.88 -4.45
N SER A 133 -7.76 -21.95 -3.55
CA SER A 133 -8.72 -21.39 -2.58
C SER A 133 -8.33 -19.99 -2.07
N PRO A 134 -9.29 -19.23 -1.51
CA PRO A 134 -9.02 -17.96 -0.82
C PRO A 134 -8.04 -18.08 0.34
N GLU A 135 -8.08 -19.18 1.09
CA GLU A 135 -7.23 -19.43 2.25
C GLU A 135 -5.75 -19.51 1.85
N ASN A 136 -5.44 -20.10 0.69
CA ASN A 136 -4.10 -20.17 0.16
C ASN A 136 -3.57 -18.76 -0.21
N VAL A 137 -4.40 -17.93 -0.85
CA VAL A 137 -4.06 -16.53 -1.17
C VAL A 137 -3.78 -15.75 0.11
N ASN A 138 -4.70 -15.83 1.09
CA ASN A 138 -4.52 -15.14 2.36
C ASN A 138 -3.31 -15.66 3.13
N THR A 139 -3.01 -16.96 3.11
CA THR A 139 -1.83 -17.54 3.77
C THR A 139 -0.55 -16.94 3.23
N VAL A 140 -0.39 -16.85 1.91
CA VAL A 140 0.77 -16.20 1.27
C VAL A 140 0.86 -14.72 1.66
N MET A 141 -0.26 -14.00 1.62
CA MET A 141 -0.27 -12.57 1.93
C MET A 141 0.06 -12.29 3.40
N LEU A 142 -0.50 -13.07 4.33
CA LEU A 142 -0.27 -12.93 5.76
C LEU A 142 1.17 -13.30 6.17
N THR A 143 1.73 -14.36 5.56
CA THR A 143 3.02 -14.93 6.01
C THR A 143 4.21 -14.48 5.18
N GLY A 144 4.06 -14.37 3.86
CA GLY A 144 5.13 -13.97 2.94
C GLY A 144 5.26 -12.45 2.79
N PHE A 145 4.13 -11.74 2.80
CA PHE A 145 4.09 -10.28 2.61
C PHE A 145 3.76 -9.51 3.89
N PHE A 146 3.57 -10.21 5.01
CA PHE A 146 3.20 -9.61 6.31
C PHE A 146 1.96 -8.70 6.24
N HIS A 147 1.01 -9.01 5.33
CA HIS A 147 -0.27 -8.34 5.28
C HIS A 147 -1.00 -8.56 6.61
N ALA A 148 -1.66 -7.53 7.15
CA ALA A 148 -2.22 -7.62 8.50
C ALA A 148 -3.45 -8.53 8.60
N TYR A 149 -4.23 -8.64 7.52
CA TYR A 149 -5.57 -9.25 7.55
C TYR A 149 -5.96 -10.08 6.32
N GLY A 150 -5.02 -10.30 5.38
CA GLY A 150 -5.31 -10.93 4.08
C GLY A 150 -6.21 -10.09 3.16
N PRO A 151 -6.03 -10.13 1.83
CA PRO A 151 -6.86 -9.35 0.91
C PRO A 151 -8.32 -9.83 0.84
N ILE A 152 -8.57 -11.13 0.97
CA ILE A 152 -9.92 -11.70 0.85
C ILE A 152 -10.52 -11.81 2.25
N ASN A 153 -11.44 -10.91 2.59
CA ASN A 153 -12.11 -10.85 3.89
C ASN A 153 -13.43 -10.07 3.77
N ASN A 154 -14.19 -10.01 4.87
CA ASN A 154 -15.54 -9.45 4.89
C ASN A 154 -15.64 -8.20 5.80
N TYR A 155 -14.51 -7.56 6.11
CA TYR A 155 -14.52 -6.43 7.06
C TYR A 155 -15.32 -5.24 6.55
N LEU A 156 -15.36 -5.03 5.23
CA LEU A 156 -16.06 -3.92 4.58
C LEU A 156 -17.43 -4.27 3.99
N ASP A 157 -17.90 -5.51 4.16
CA ASP A 157 -19.21 -5.99 3.67
C ASP A 157 -20.41 -5.27 4.31
#